data_AF-A0A4U9D724-F1
#
_entry.id   AF-A0A4U9D724-F1
#
_cell.length_a   1.000
_cell.length_b   1.000
_cell.length_c   1.000
_cell.angle_alpha   90.00
_cell.angle_beta   90.00
_cell.angle_gamma   90.00
#
_symmetry.space_group_name_H-M   'P 1'
#
loop_
_entity.id
_entity.type
_entity.pdbx_description
1 polymer ?
#
loop_
_entity_poly.entity_id
_entity_poly.type
_entity_poly.pdbx_seq_one_letter_code
_entity_poly.pdbx_strand_id
1 'polypeptide(L)'
;MKRHPDFIVGLKARMSSSVVGDNGITPLERAKAMQRENGDLPLMVHIGNNPPNLDEIADLLSAGDIITHCYNGKPNRILTASGELRASVTRALKRGVRLDVGHGTASFSFEVARRAIALGILPQTISSDIYCRNRIDGPVRSLALVMSKFLAIGMSLPQVVECVTAGAADGAAPDAKRAPGRGLRR
;
A
#
# COMPACT_ATOMS: atom_id res chain seq x y z
N MET A 1 18.79 -11.16 -0.07
CA MET A 1 18.13 -11.49 -1.35
C MET A 1 18.89 -12.46 -2.27
N LYS A 2 20.23 -12.49 -2.29
CA LYS A 2 21.04 -13.26 -3.27
C LYS A 2 20.71 -14.75 -3.45
N ARG A 3 20.16 -15.44 -2.44
CA ARG A 3 19.81 -16.87 -2.53
C ARG A 3 18.51 -17.14 -3.30
N HIS A 4 17.61 -16.16 -3.39
CA HIS A 4 16.29 -16.32 -4.03
C HIS A 4 15.90 -15.08 -4.86
N PRO A 5 16.71 -14.70 -5.87
CA PRO A 5 16.49 -13.48 -6.65
C PRO A 5 15.20 -13.50 -7.46
N ASP A 6 14.75 -14.68 -7.91
CA ASP A 6 13.54 -14.81 -8.74
C ASP A 6 12.24 -14.91 -7.93
N PHE A 7 12.34 -14.97 -6.60
CA PHE A 7 11.19 -15.11 -5.69
C PHE A 7 10.99 -13.87 -4.83
N ILE A 8 12.07 -13.25 -4.35
CA ILE A 8 11.98 -12.06 -3.49
C ILE A 8 11.79 -10.82 -4.36
N VAL A 9 10.58 -10.27 -4.33
CA VAL A 9 10.21 -9.05 -5.07
C VAL A 9 10.28 -7.77 -4.22
N GLY A 10 10.63 -7.87 -2.93
CA GLY A 10 10.65 -6.70 -2.06
C GLY A 10 10.81 -6.99 -0.57
N LEU A 11 10.67 -5.93 0.22
CA LEU A 11 10.71 -5.90 1.68
C LEU A 11 9.34 -5.51 2.25
N LYS A 12 9.05 -5.96 3.47
CA LYS A 12 7.84 -5.61 4.21
C LYS A 12 8.20 -5.06 5.58
N ALA A 13 7.75 -3.85 5.89
CA ALA A 13 7.77 -3.30 7.25
C ALA A 13 6.34 -3.16 7.78
N ARG A 14 6.12 -3.49 9.06
CA ARG A 14 4.82 -3.31 9.74
C ARG A 14 4.96 -2.26 10.83
N MET A 15 4.58 -1.04 10.53
CA MET A 15 4.73 0.13 11.39
C MET A 15 3.41 0.43 12.11
N SER A 16 3.16 -0.35 13.16
CA SER A 16 1.98 -0.21 14.03
C SER A 16 2.32 -0.63 15.45
N SER A 17 1.63 -0.06 16.44
CA SER A 17 1.92 -0.27 17.86
C SER A 17 2.05 -1.73 18.28
N SER A 18 1.13 -2.58 17.82
CA SER A 18 1.12 -4.02 18.10
C SER A 18 2.34 -4.80 17.58
N VAL A 19 3.17 -4.18 16.74
CA VAL A 19 4.33 -4.83 16.10
C VAL A 19 5.63 -4.16 16.53
N VAL A 20 5.67 -2.83 16.59
CA VAL A 20 6.92 -2.12 16.87
C VAL A 20 7.30 -2.15 18.35
N GLY A 21 6.33 -2.38 19.25
CA GLY A 21 6.56 -2.27 20.69
C GLY A 21 7.14 -0.90 21.03
N ASP A 22 8.24 -0.89 21.77
CA ASP A 22 8.92 0.34 22.20
C ASP A 22 9.96 0.86 21.18
N ASN A 23 10.11 0.22 20.02
CA ASN A 23 11.15 0.56 19.05
C ASN A 23 10.82 1.79 18.17
N GLY A 24 9.63 2.36 18.30
CA GLY A 24 9.21 3.55 17.53
C GLY A 24 9.42 3.40 16.02
N ILE A 25 10.12 4.36 15.42
CA ILE A 25 10.38 4.44 13.98
C ILE A 25 11.57 3.57 13.51
N THR A 26 12.44 3.15 14.43
CA THR A 26 13.70 2.45 14.13
C THR A 26 13.55 1.22 13.22
N PRO A 27 12.49 0.38 13.32
CA PRO A 27 12.30 -0.72 12.38
C PRO A 27 12.18 -0.26 10.92
N LEU A 28 11.59 0.91 10.65
CA LEU A 28 11.52 1.47 9.31
C LEU A 28 12.89 1.95 8.83
N GLU A 29 13.67 2.62 9.68
CA GLU A 29 15.03 3.05 9.35
C GLU A 29 15.92 1.86 8.96
N ARG A 30 15.80 0.74 9.69
CA ARG A 30 16.47 -0.51 9.37
C ARG A 30 15.99 -1.10 8.05
N ALA A 31 14.68 -1.09 7.79
CA ALA A 31 14.13 -1.54 6.51
C ALA A 31 14.64 -0.68 5.34
N LYS A 32 14.78 0.64 5.52
CA LYS A 32 15.36 1.55 4.51
C LYS A 32 16.84 1.29 4.29
N ALA A 33 17.60 0.96 5.33
CA ALA A 33 19.01 0.55 5.17
C ALA A 33 19.11 -0.76 4.36
N MET A 34 18.32 -1.78 4.73
CA MET A 34 18.26 -3.05 4.00
C MET A 34 17.82 -2.87 2.55
N GLN A 35 16.87 -1.97 2.28
CA GLN A 35 16.45 -1.63 0.93
C GLN A 35 17.63 -1.11 0.09
N ARG A 36 18.37 -0.12 0.58
CA ARG A 36 19.54 0.44 -0.11
C ARG A 36 20.63 -0.60 -0.35
N GLU A 37 20.91 -1.44 0.65
CA GLU A 37 21.91 -2.51 0.54
C GLU A 37 21.56 -3.59 -0.50
N ASN A 38 20.30 -3.64 -0.93
CA ASN A 38 19.80 -4.66 -1.85
C ASN A 38 19.27 -4.06 -3.16
N GLY A 39 19.82 -2.93 -3.60
CA GLY A 39 19.52 -2.35 -4.91
C GLY A 39 18.13 -1.72 -4.99
N ASP A 40 17.70 -1.07 -3.91
CA ASP A 40 16.46 -0.31 -3.82
C ASP A 40 15.19 -1.11 -4.16
N LEU A 41 15.16 -2.37 -3.72
CA LEU A 41 13.99 -3.23 -3.86
C LEU A 41 12.71 -2.57 -3.32
N PRO A 42 11.54 -2.86 -3.91
CA PRO A 42 10.27 -2.34 -3.41
C PRO A 42 10.09 -2.58 -1.90
N LEU A 43 9.73 -1.53 -1.16
CA LEU A 43 9.43 -1.61 0.27
C LEU A 43 7.95 -1.31 0.51
N MET A 44 7.22 -2.29 1.05
CA MET A 44 5.82 -2.12 1.44
C MET A 44 5.68 -1.92 2.95
N VAL A 45 5.14 -0.76 3.33
CA VAL A 45 4.96 -0.32 4.71
C VAL A 45 3.49 -0.41 5.09
N HIS A 46 3.20 -1.24 6.10
CA HIS A 46 1.87 -1.33 6.72
C HIS A 46 1.75 -0.21 7.74
N ILE A 47 0.67 0.57 7.64
CA ILE A 47 0.32 1.59 8.62
C ILE A 47 -0.85 1.09 9.49
N GLY A 48 -0.80 1.42 10.78
CA GLY A 48 -1.80 1.01 11.75
C GLY A 48 -1.91 2.02 12.89
N ASN A 49 -2.26 1.55 14.09
CA ASN A 49 -2.33 2.43 15.26
C ASN A 49 -0.95 2.98 15.62
N ASN A 50 -0.93 4.22 16.13
CA ASN A 50 0.25 4.80 16.77
C ASN A 50 0.68 3.98 17.99
N PRO A 51 1.99 3.97 18.33
CA PRO A 51 3.13 4.48 17.53
C PRO A 51 3.58 3.53 16.38
N PRO A 52 4.36 4.01 15.37
CA PRO A 52 4.80 5.39 15.18
C PRO A 52 3.78 6.23 14.37
N ASN A 53 3.96 7.55 14.39
CA ASN A 53 3.07 8.47 13.67
C ASN A 53 3.22 8.30 12.16
N LEU A 54 2.10 8.29 11.43
CA LEU A 54 2.09 8.26 9.97
C LEU A 54 2.91 9.40 9.36
N ASP A 55 2.97 10.56 10.02
CA ASP A 55 3.75 11.69 9.52
C ASP A 55 5.25 11.35 9.50
N GLU A 56 5.78 10.72 10.55
CA GLU A 56 7.17 10.24 10.62
C GLU A 56 7.43 9.12 9.62
N ILE A 57 6.49 8.18 9.49
CA ILE A 57 6.57 7.11 8.50
C ILE A 57 6.68 7.71 7.10
N ALA A 58 5.73 8.58 6.74
CA ALA A 58 5.61 9.14 5.40
C ALA A 58 6.84 9.97 5.00
N ASP A 59 7.42 10.74 5.93
CA ASP A 59 8.61 11.56 5.66
C ASP A 59 9.87 10.73 5.42
N LEU A 60 9.94 9.47 5.89
CA LEU A 60 11.04 8.54 5.58
C LEU A 60 10.90 7.78 4.26
N LEU A 61 9.71 7.81 3.64
CA LEU A 61 9.48 7.07 2.39
C LEU A 61 9.98 7.83 1.16
N SER A 62 10.54 7.08 0.22
CA SER A 62 11.07 7.54 -1.06
C SER A 62 10.23 7.03 -2.23
N ALA A 63 10.51 7.53 -3.44
CA ALA A 63 9.87 7.09 -4.67
C ALA A 63 9.85 5.55 -4.78
N GLY A 64 8.70 4.98 -5.14
CA GLY A 64 8.53 3.53 -5.29
C GLY A 64 8.15 2.78 -4.01
N ASP A 65 8.35 3.35 -2.82
CA ASP A 65 7.83 2.77 -1.58
C ASP A 65 6.30 2.73 -1.59
N ILE A 66 5.72 1.76 -0.90
CA ILE A 66 4.27 1.49 -0.92
C ILE A 66 3.70 1.60 0.49
N ILE A 67 2.74 2.50 0.69
CA ILE A 67 1.90 2.52 1.90
C ILE A 67 0.71 1.58 1.66
N THR A 68 0.67 0.44 2.34
CA THR A 68 -0.51 -0.44 2.37
C THR A 68 -1.45 -0.06 3.51
N HIS A 69 -2.73 -0.43 3.41
CA HIS A 69 -3.81 -0.01 4.31
C HIS A 69 -4.11 1.48 4.21
N CYS A 70 -3.97 2.05 3.01
CA CYS A 70 -4.13 3.49 2.78
C CYS A 70 -5.51 4.00 3.21
N TYR A 71 -6.56 3.17 3.12
CA TYR A 71 -7.93 3.52 3.51
C TYR A 71 -8.39 2.94 4.85
N ASN A 72 -7.47 2.71 5.78
CA ASN A 72 -7.84 2.24 7.12
C ASN A 72 -8.64 3.30 7.91
N GLY A 73 -9.51 2.83 8.80
CA GLY A 73 -10.39 3.68 9.62
C GLY A 73 -9.80 4.16 10.95
N LYS A 74 -8.52 3.90 11.24
CA LYS A 74 -7.90 4.21 12.54
C LYS A 74 -7.55 5.72 12.62
N PRO A 75 -7.28 6.29 13.81
CA PRO A 75 -6.86 7.69 13.93
C PRO A 75 -5.58 8.04 13.14
N ASN A 76 -4.65 7.08 13.05
CA ASN A 76 -3.40 7.21 12.31
C ASN A 76 -3.57 6.76 10.84
N ARG A 77 -4.28 7.58 10.06
CA ARG A 77 -4.69 7.32 8.66
C ARG A 77 -4.34 8.48 7.75
N ILE A 78 -4.41 8.27 6.43
CA ILE A 78 -3.98 9.27 5.44
C ILE A 78 -4.78 10.57 5.45
N LEU A 79 -6.02 10.55 5.96
CA LEU A 79 -6.86 11.73 6.08
C LEU A 79 -6.75 12.34 7.49
N THR A 80 -6.81 13.67 7.56
CA THR A 80 -7.00 14.43 8.79
C THR A 80 -8.41 14.24 9.34
N ALA A 81 -8.68 14.74 10.55
CA ALA A 81 -10.03 14.78 11.11
C ALA A 81 -11.00 15.64 10.27
N SER A 82 -10.50 16.67 9.56
CA SER A 82 -11.26 17.47 8.58
C SER A 82 -11.54 16.72 7.27
N GLY A 83 -11.03 15.49 7.11
CA GLY A 83 -11.20 14.70 5.90
C GLY A 83 -10.37 15.20 4.72
N GLU A 84 -9.25 15.88 4.98
CA GLU A 84 -8.28 16.33 3.99
C GLU A 84 -7.06 15.40 3.97
N LEU A 85 -6.34 15.34 2.85
CA LEU A 85 -5.12 14.57 2.79
C LEU A 85 -4.05 15.19 3.70
N ARG A 86 -3.45 14.38 4.57
CA ARG A 86 -2.33 14.83 5.41
C ARG A 86 -1.21 15.44 4.58
N ALA A 87 -0.61 16.51 5.09
CA ALA A 87 0.50 17.19 4.41
C ALA A 87 1.71 16.27 4.19
N SER A 88 2.05 15.45 5.19
CA SER A 88 3.11 14.43 5.12
C SER A 88 2.88 13.43 3.98
N VAL A 89 1.67 12.88 3.91
CA VAL A 89 1.25 11.97 2.85
C VAL A 89 1.23 12.68 1.51
N THR A 90 0.75 13.92 1.43
CA THR A 90 0.80 14.72 0.19
C THR A 90 2.23 14.88 -0.32
N ARG A 91 3.19 15.20 0.56
CA ARG A 91 4.61 15.28 0.20
C ARG A 91 5.14 13.91 -0.26
N ALA A 92 4.78 12.83 0.43
CA ALA A 92 5.16 11.47 0.06
C ALA A 92 4.66 11.08 -1.34
N LEU A 93 3.38 11.33 -1.65
CA LEU A 93 2.83 11.06 -2.98
C LEU A 93 3.52 11.89 -4.07
N LYS A 94 3.81 13.17 -3.80
CA LYS A 94 4.60 14.02 -4.72
C LYS A 94 6.01 13.49 -4.96
N ARG A 95 6.63 12.82 -3.97
CA ARG A 95 7.92 12.13 -4.12
C ARG A 95 7.82 10.83 -4.91
N GLY A 96 6.62 10.33 -5.20
CA GLY A 96 6.40 9.06 -5.91
C GLY A 96 6.16 7.85 -5.00
N VAL A 97 5.78 8.07 -3.74
CA VAL A 97 5.27 6.99 -2.87
C VAL A 97 3.91 6.55 -3.39
N ARG A 98 3.65 5.24 -3.36
CA ARG A 98 2.44 4.60 -3.88
C ARG A 98 1.51 4.19 -2.75
N LEU A 99 0.22 4.13 -3.03
CA LEU A 99 -0.83 3.68 -2.13
C LEU A 99 -1.33 2.30 -2.56
N ASP A 100 -1.39 1.39 -1.60
CA ASP A 100 -2.00 0.07 -1.72
C ASP A 100 -3.15 -0.08 -0.74
N VAL A 101 -4.23 -0.70 -1.18
CA VAL A 101 -5.44 -0.87 -0.36
C VAL A 101 -5.21 -1.76 0.85
N GLY A 102 -4.66 -2.97 0.66
CA GLY A 102 -4.51 -3.96 1.72
C GLY A 102 -5.76 -4.13 2.58
N HIS A 103 -6.88 -4.57 2.01
CA HIS A 103 -8.18 -4.45 2.70
C HIS A 103 -8.18 -5.03 4.12
N GLY A 104 -7.73 -6.28 4.27
CA GLY A 104 -7.54 -6.96 5.55
C GLY A 104 -8.81 -7.08 6.38
N THR A 105 -8.66 -7.55 7.62
CA THR A 105 -9.78 -7.60 8.58
C THR A 105 -10.11 -6.23 9.16
N ALA A 106 -9.07 -5.42 9.42
CA ALA A 106 -9.18 -4.18 10.20
C ALA A 106 -8.52 -2.97 9.50
N SER A 107 -8.33 -3.05 8.18
CA SER A 107 -7.49 -2.11 7.43
C SER A 107 -8.24 -1.34 6.34
N PHE A 108 -9.57 -1.45 6.30
CA PHE A 108 -10.41 -0.75 5.32
C PHE A 108 -11.62 -0.10 5.98
N SER A 109 -11.89 1.15 5.62
CA SER A 109 -13.11 1.89 5.97
C SER A 109 -13.74 2.47 4.70
N PHE A 110 -15.02 2.15 4.47
CA PHE A 110 -15.78 2.70 3.35
C PHE A 110 -15.86 4.23 3.39
N GLU A 111 -15.98 4.81 4.59
CA GLU A 111 -16.05 6.26 4.77
C GLU A 111 -14.75 6.93 4.32
N VAL A 112 -13.60 6.42 4.79
CA VAL A 112 -12.28 6.94 4.42
C VAL A 112 -12.01 6.76 2.93
N ALA A 113 -12.29 5.57 2.39
CA ALA A 113 -12.11 5.28 0.97
C ALA A 113 -12.97 6.20 0.08
N ARG A 114 -14.26 6.36 0.41
CA ARG A 114 -15.18 7.24 -0.33
C ARG A 114 -14.71 8.69 -0.31
N ARG A 115 -14.32 9.19 0.86
CA ARG A 115 -13.81 10.57 0.99
C ARG A 115 -12.52 10.76 0.20
N ALA A 116 -11.57 9.84 0.31
CA ALA A 116 -10.30 9.93 -0.41
C ALA A 116 -10.49 9.88 -1.94
N ILE A 117 -11.31 8.95 -2.43
CA ILE A 117 -11.61 8.81 -3.86
C ILE A 117 -12.34 10.05 -4.40
N ALA A 118 -13.28 10.64 -3.64
CA ALA A 118 -13.93 11.89 -4.01
C ALA A 118 -12.97 13.09 -4.12
N LEU A 119 -11.83 13.05 -3.42
CA LEU A 119 -10.74 14.02 -3.53
C LEU A 119 -9.73 13.68 -4.64
N GLY A 120 -9.98 12.62 -5.43
CA GLY A 120 -9.07 12.15 -6.48
C GLY A 120 -7.88 11.35 -5.97
N ILE A 121 -7.87 10.93 -4.70
CA ILE A 121 -6.78 10.18 -4.08
C ILE A 121 -7.03 8.69 -4.32
N LEU A 122 -6.68 8.23 -5.52
CA LEU A 122 -6.84 6.83 -5.94
C LEU A 122 -5.64 5.97 -5.51
N PRO A 123 -5.85 4.67 -5.24
CA PRO A 123 -4.74 3.77 -4.95
C PRO A 123 -4.03 3.40 -6.26
N GLN A 124 -2.73 3.09 -6.17
CA GLN A 124 -2.03 2.44 -7.29
C GLN A 124 -2.40 0.96 -7.38
N THR A 125 -2.70 0.32 -6.26
CA THR A 125 -3.06 -1.10 -6.21
C THR A 125 -4.24 -1.37 -5.31
N ILE A 126 -5.13 -2.28 -5.76
CA ILE A 126 -6.19 -2.85 -4.94
C ILE A 126 -5.74 -4.24 -4.51
N SER A 127 -5.39 -4.40 -3.23
CA SER A 127 -4.98 -5.68 -2.64
C SER A 127 -5.87 -6.08 -1.46
N SER A 128 -5.83 -7.37 -1.12
CA SER A 128 -6.81 -7.98 -0.22
C SER A 128 -6.34 -8.12 1.23
N ASP A 129 -5.02 -8.24 1.47
CA ASP A 129 -4.46 -8.68 2.77
C ASP A 129 -5.21 -9.92 3.31
N ILE A 130 -5.39 -10.90 2.43
CA ILE A 130 -6.21 -12.08 2.68
C ILE A 130 -5.43 -13.15 3.44
N TYR A 131 -6.08 -13.79 4.42
CA TYR A 131 -5.59 -14.97 5.11
C TYR A 131 -6.77 -15.86 5.50
N CYS A 132 -6.51 -17.07 6.03
CA CYS A 132 -7.54 -18.10 6.20
C CYS A 132 -8.84 -17.61 6.87
N ARG A 133 -8.72 -16.90 8.00
CA ARG A 133 -9.89 -16.40 8.73
C ARG A 133 -10.69 -15.39 7.92
N ASN A 134 -10.05 -14.35 7.38
CA ASN A 134 -10.78 -13.28 6.69
C ASN A 134 -11.29 -13.66 5.30
N ARG A 135 -10.78 -14.76 4.74
CA ARG A 135 -11.30 -15.44 3.56
C ARG A 135 -12.58 -16.24 3.87
N ILE A 136 -12.60 -16.97 4.99
CA ILE A 136 -13.70 -17.88 5.35
C ILE A 136 -14.84 -17.13 6.06
N ASP A 137 -14.50 -16.22 6.97
CA ASP A 137 -15.49 -15.53 7.80
C ASP A 137 -15.80 -14.12 7.26
N GLY A 138 -14.91 -13.59 6.41
CA GLY A 138 -14.95 -12.20 5.96
C GLY A 138 -14.03 -11.30 6.81
N PRO A 139 -13.91 -10.01 6.45
CA PRO A 139 -14.71 -9.28 5.46
C PRO A 139 -14.14 -9.31 4.03
N VAL A 140 -13.02 -10.00 3.80
CA VAL A 140 -12.28 -9.95 2.53
C VAL A 140 -12.87 -10.92 1.51
N ARG A 141 -13.05 -12.20 1.88
CA ARG A 141 -13.54 -13.33 1.05
C ARG A 141 -12.73 -13.62 -0.23
N SER A 142 -12.51 -12.64 -1.10
CA SER A 142 -11.74 -12.76 -2.34
C SER A 142 -11.28 -11.39 -2.85
N LEU A 143 -10.32 -11.37 -3.79
CA LEU A 143 -9.94 -10.13 -4.47
C LEU A 143 -11.11 -9.54 -5.27
N ALA A 144 -11.92 -10.39 -5.91
CA ALA A 144 -13.11 -9.95 -6.64
C ALA A 144 -14.10 -9.19 -5.75
N LEU A 145 -14.34 -9.67 -4.52
CA LEU A 145 -15.22 -8.95 -3.58
C LEU A 145 -14.62 -7.60 -3.18
N VAL A 146 -13.29 -7.52 -2.99
CA VAL A 146 -12.62 -6.24 -2.72
C VAL A 146 -12.76 -5.28 -3.91
N MET A 147 -12.54 -5.75 -5.14
CA MET A 147 -12.73 -4.96 -6.37
C MET A 147 -14.15 -4.40 -6.47
N SER A 148 -15.19 -5.21 -6.18
CA SER A 148 -16.57 -4.76 -6.18
C SER A 148 -16.85 -3.60 -5.21
N LYS A 149 -16.14 -3.53 -4.08
CA LYS A 149 -16.25 -2.40 -3.15
C LYS A 149 -15.77 -1.10 -3.79
N PHE A 150 -14.69 -1.13 -4.58
CA PHE A 150 -14.17 0.05 -5.27
C PHE A 150 -15.05 0.50 -6.44
N LEU A 151 -15.65 -0.45 -7.16
CA LEU A 151 -16.70 -0.13 -8.14
C LEU A 151 -17.88 0.59 -7.45
N ALA A 152 -18.34 0.07 -6.31
CA ALA A 152 -19.44 0.68 -5.56
C ALA A 152 -19.10 2.05 -4.94
N ILE A 153 -17.82 2.33 -4.68
CA ILE A 153 -17.35 3.62 -4.15
C ILE A 153 -17.15 4.67 -5.26
N GLY A 154 -17.18 4.26 -6.54
CA GLY A 154 -17.16 5.18 -7.69
C GLY A 154 -15.88 5.14 -8.53
N MET A 155 -14.99 4.17 -8.34
CA MET A 155 -13.94 3.90 -9.33
C MET A 155 -14.57 3.23 -10.56
N SER A 156 -14.10 3.61 -11.75
CA SER A 156 -14.51 2.97 -12.99
C SER A 156 -13.92 1.55 -13.11
N LEU A 157 -14.58 0.69 -13.89
CA LEU A 157 -14.08 -0.66 -14.14
C LEU A 157 -12.64 -0.69 -14.70
N PRO A 158 -12.26 0.15 -15.69
CA PRO A 158 -10.87 0.21 -16.15
C PRO A 158 -9.88 0.53 -15.03
N GLN A 159 -10.18 1.51 -14.17
CA GLN A 159 -9.31 1.87 -13.03
C GLN A 159 -9.14 0.69 -12.06
N VAL A 160 -10.24 0.00 -11.74
CA VAL A 160 -10.19 -1.16 -10.84
C VAL A 160 -9.38 -2.31 -11.44
N VAL A 161 -9.55 -2.58 -12.74
CA VAL A 161 -8.77 -3.62 -13.46
C VAL A 161 -7.29 -3.27 -13.50
N GLU A 162 -6.94 -2.02 -13.79
CA GLU A 162 -5.56 -1.54 -13.80
C GLU A 162 -4.89 -1.72 -12.43
N CYS A 163 -5.60 -1.38 -11.34
CA CYS A 163 -5.12 -1.51 -9.96
C CYS A 163 -4.86 -2.96 -9.52
N VAL A 164 -5.43 -3.97 -10.19
CA VAL A 164 -5.20 -5.39 -9.87
C VAL A 164 -4.35 -6.12 -10.92
N THR A 165 -3.86 -5.40 -11.94
CA THR A 165 -3.03 -5.95 -13.01
C THR A 165 -1.74 -5.15 -13.16
N ALA A 166 -1.72 -4.15 -14.04
CA ALA A 166 -0.54 -3.33 -14.34
C ALA A 166 0.01 -2.62 -13.10
N GLY A 167 -0.87 -2.05 -12.26
CA GLY A 167 -0.43 -1.39 -11.01
C GLY A 167 0.25 -2.36 -10.05
N ALA A 168 -0.27 -3.59 -9.93
CA ALA A 168 0.32 -4.62 -9.08
C ALA A 168 1.67 -5.12 -9.62
N ALA A 169 1.76 -5.32 -10.93
CA ALA A 169 3.02 -5.70 -11.59
C ALA A 169 4.09 -4.61 -11.42
N ASP A 170 3.73 -3.34 -11.59
CA ASP A 170 4.64 -2.21 -11.41
C ASP A 170 5.13 -2.06 -9.96
N GLY A 171 4.27 -2.39 -9.00
CA GLY A 171 4.59 -2.38 -7.57
C GLY A 171 5.62 -3.43 -7.19
N ALA A 172 5.51 -4.64 -7.76
CA ALA A 172 6.39 -5.76 -7.45
C ALA A 172 7.69 -5.77 -8.27
N ALA A 173 7.69 -5.20 -9.48
CA ALA A 173 8.83 -5.26 -10.39
C ALA A 173 8.91 -4.02 -11.30
N PRO A 174 9.32 -2.85 -10.77
CA PRO A 174 9.39 -1.61 -11.54
C PRO A 174 10.28 -1.70 -12.79
N ASP A 175 11.30 -2.59 -12.79
CA ASP A 175 12.22 -2.79 -13.91
C ASP A 175 11.77 -3.85 -14.93
N ALA A 176 10.76 -4.67 -14.62
CA ALA A 176 10.27 -5.69 -15.57
C ALA A 176 9.62 -5.07 -16.82
N LYS A 177 9.25 -3.78 -16.77
CA LYS A 177 8.82 -2.99 -17.92
C LYS A 177 9.93 -2.71 -18.95
N ARG A 178 11.21 -2.92 -18.60
CA ARG A 178 12.36 -2.73 -19.50
C ARG A 178 12.82 -4.01 -20.21
N ALA A 179 12.16 -5.15 -19.99
CA ALA A 179 12.46 -6.36 -20.75
C ALA A 179 11.86 -6.27 -22.17
N PRO A 180 12.66 -6.24 -23.25
CA PRO A 180 12.14 -6.23 -24.60
C PRO A 180 11.41 -7.55 -24.87
N GLY A 181 10.09 -7.49 -25.12
CA GLY A 181 9.30 -8.66 -25.53
C GLY A 181 7.88 -8.79 -25.00
N ARG A 182 7.42 -7.94 -24.08
CA ARG A 182 6.02 -7.97 -23.55
C ARG A 182 5.10 -6.90 -24.13
N GLY A 183 5.41 -6.38 -25.32
CA GLY A 183 4.42 -5.64 -26.10
C GLY A 183 3.37 -6.61 -26.63
N LEU A 184 2.08 -6.35 -26.33
CA LEU A 184 0.96 -7.01 -27.00
C LEU A 184 1.24 -7.02 -28.50
N ARG A 185 1.43 -8.21 -29.07
CA ARG A 185 1.23 -8.40 -30.50
C ARG A 185 -0.23 -8.03 -30.77
N ARG A 186 -0.42 -6.99 -31.59
CA ARG A 186 -1.73 -6.64 -32.15
C ARG A 186 -2.22 -7.78 -33.03
#